data_AF-A0A6B1DNF1-F1
#
_entry.id   AF-A0A6B1DNF1-F1
#
_cell.length_a   1.000
_cell.length_b   1.000
_cell.length_c   1.000
_cell.angle_alpha   90.00
_cell.angle_beta   90.00
_cell.angle_gamma   90.00
#
_symmetry.space_group_name_H-M   'P 1'
#
loop_
_entity.id
_entity.type
_entity.pdbx_description
1 polymer ?
#
loop_
_entity_poly.entity_id
_entity_poly.type
_entity_poly.pdbx_seq_one_letter_code
_entity_poly.pdbx_strand_id
1 'polypeptide(L)'
;MKEPVNATERLLARAGKDSGFRARLLANPRDAIEQELGSPLDDRHEIHVHEETDFATHLVLPPRSRFSAEEREAARTGAASLEFLKRTMHDPAPPLRPPAPKRAVPRLSSLTPEAVARAGRESIRRGLAFIESNIDERGAWHCIRFNIADPDIPRHFERPPFVSALCVLALESSSEAQARAICTSTRAYLVDTMEHPGFWRYYRHLPQDLDSTTLCSLVIRTHPWILLGRNAARILANRDERGCFMTWVLAEDEPDVVASFRIEADPVVNANVIACLGDRPETRDAQRWLESAITEDRLDGSSKWYPDKIAIYYATARAMVRAQPALGRLRPVLADRILGLRDPEGEFGNILQTAQAMAALYHVGSLERIDAKREIERFLGSQHEDGSWPELLAFGDQSLKWGAVGQIGHGSESVTSAFCVEALERLVGTLEDAG
;
A
#
# COMPACT_ATOMS: atom_id res chain seq x y z
N MET A 1 6.96 12.27 13.56
CA MET A 1 7.20 13.49 12.76
C MET A 1 5.86 14.13 12.48
N LYS A 2 5.70 15.42 12.82
CA LYS A 2 4.45 16.17 12.60
C LYS A 2 4.38 16.67 11.15
N GLU A 3 3.42 16.08 10.44
CA GLU A 3 2.63 16.50 9.26
C GLU A 3 3.28 16.77 7.89
N PRO A 4 2.72 16.17 6.80
CA PRO A 4 2.90 16.62 5.42
C PRO A 4 1.95 17.82 5.19
N VAL A 5 2.16 18.92 5.90
CA VAL A 5 1.51 20.19 5.56
C VAL A 5 2.10 20.63 4.24
N ASN A 6 1.27 20.65 3.19
CA ASN A 6 1.51 21.20 1.86
C ASN A 6 2.88 21.88 1.75
N ALA A 7 3.93 21.08 1.49
CA ALA A 7 5.29 21.54 1.71
C ALA A 7 5.58 22.79 0.88
N THR A 8 4.96 22.88 -0.30
CA THR A 8 4.97 24.07 -1.15
C THR A 8 4.40 25.30 -0.44
N GLU A 9 3.20 25.24 0.14
CA GLU A 9 2.63 26.37 0.90
C GLU A 9 3.50 26.79 2.08
N ARG A 10 4.09 25.83 2.80
CA ARG A 10 5.01 26.11 3.91
C ARG A 10 6.26 26.85 3.41
N LEU A 11 6.86 26.37 2.32
CA LEU A 11 8.03 27.01 1.70
C LEU A 11 7.69 28.43 1.23
N LEU A 12 6.53 28.62 0.58
CA LEU A 12 6.07 29.93 0.12
C LEU A 12 5.79 30.88 1.30
N ALA A 13 5.12 30.41 2.35
CA ALA A 13 4.86 31.20 3.54
C ALA A 13 6.15 31.59 4.28
N ARG A 14 7.16 30.71 4.30
CA ARG A 14 8.49 30.98 4.85
C ARG A 14 9.22 32.03 4.01
N ALA A 15 9.25 31.87 2.68
CA ALA A 15 9.86 32.83 1.76
C ALA A 15 9.19 34.21 1.77
N GLY A 16 7.90 34.29 2.11
CA GLY A 16 7.20 35.56 2.33
C GLY A 16 7.61 36.30 3.62
N LYS A 17 8.11 35.58 4.63
CA LYS A 17 8.46 36.14 5.95
C LYS A 17 9.97 36.32 6.17
N ASP A 18 10.79 35.53 5.48
CA ASP A 18 12.24 35.49 5.65
C ASP A 18 12.92 35.71 4.29
N SER A 19 13.46 36.92 4.09
CA SER A 19 14.17 37.30 2.87
C SER A 19 15.47 36.53 2.66
N GLY A 20 16.14 36.13 3.75
CA GLY A 20 17.35 35.31 3.68
C GLY A 20 17.04 33.90 3.21
N PHE A 21 15.96 33.30 3.70
CA PHE A 21 15.45 32.03 3.20
C PHE A 21 15.02 32.15 1.74
N ARG A 22 14.29 33.20 1.36
CA ARG A 22 13.88 33.45 -0.04
C ARG A 22 15.08 33.49 -0.98
N ALA A 23 16.12 34.24 -0.62
CA ALA A 23 17.35 34.32 -1.42
C ALA A 23 18.05 32.96 -1.54
N ARG A 24 18.12 32.17 -0.46
CA ARG A 24 18.67 30.80 -0.50
C ARG A 24 17.82 29.87 -1.38
N LEU A 25 16.50 29.95 -1.27
CA LEU A 25 15.58 29.13 -2.06
C LEU A 25 15.69 29.40 -3.56
N LEU A 26 15.97 30.64 -3.96
CA LEU A 26 16.23 30.99 -5.37
C LEU A 26 17.62 30.52 -5.84
N ALA A 27 18.65 30.67 -5.00
CA ALA A 27 20.04 30.37 -5.38
C ALA A 27 20.37 28.86 -5.33
N ASN A 28 19.82 28.13 -4.35
CA ASN A 28 20.01 26.71 -4.17
C ASN A 28 18.71 26.05 -3.64
N PRO A 29 17.72 25.83 -4.54
CA PRO A 29 16.42 25.31 -4.14
C PRO A 29 16.47 24.01 -3.35
N ARG A 30 17.32 23.07 -3.78
CA ARG A 30 17.44 21.76 -3.16
C ARG A 30 17.86 21.87 -1.70
N ASP A 31 19.00 22.51 -1.44
CA ASP A 31 19.54 22.67 -0.08
C ASP A 31 18.56 23.43 0.83
N ALA A 32 17.95 24.50 0.31
CA ALA A 32 16.96 25.27 1.08
C ALA A 32 15.72 24.43 1.45
N ILE A 33 15.22 23.60 0.54
CA ILE A 33 14.06 22.72 0.79
C ILE A 33 14.44 21.61 1.78
N GLU A 34 15.58 20.96 1.59
CA GLU A 34 16.05 19.89 2.48
C GLU A 34 16.28 20.39 3.91
N GLN A 35 16.86 21.57 4.08
CA GLN A 35 17.05 22.20 5.39
C GLN A 35 15.72 22.59 6.06
N GLU A 36 14.77 23.15 5.30
CA GLU A 36 13.48 23.57 5.87
C GLU A 36 12.58 22.37 6.21
N LEU A 37 12.55 21.35 5.35
CA LEU A 37 11.68 20.18 5.52
C LEU A 37 12.33 19.05 6.31
N GLY A 38 13.65 19.09 6.52
CA GLY A 38 14.41 18.07 7.25
C GLY A 38 14.39 16.70 6.56
N SER A 39 14.21 16.67 5.24
CA SER A 39 14.12 15.45 4.44
C SER A 39 14.96 15.58 3.17
N PRO A 40 15.87 14.65 2.88
CA PRO A 40 16.65 14.67 1.64
C PRO A 40 15.72 14.43 0.44
N LEU A 41 15.98 15.14 -0.65
CA LEU A 41 15.27 14.99 -1.92
C LEU A 41 15.98 13.98 -2.82
N ASP A 42 15.23 13.28 -3.68
CA ASP A 42 15.81 12.41 -4.72
C ASP A 42 16.77 13.23 -5.60
N ASP A 43 18.01 12.78 -5.76
CA ASP A 43 19.10 13.45 -6.46
C ASP A 43 18.94 13.49 -7.98
N ARG A 44 18.10 12.61 -8.54
CA ARG A 44 17.79 12.54 -9.98
C ARG A 44 16.82 13.62 -10.44
N HIS A 45 16.28 14.42 -9.52
CA HIS A 45 15.32 15.48 -9.81
C HIS A 45 15.97 16.87 -9.83
N GLU A 46 15.68 17.63 -10.89
CA GLU A 46 16.01 19.05 -10.93
C GLU A 46 14.84 19.88 -10.39
N ILE A 47 15.14 20.88 -9.56
CA ILE A 47 14.15 21.79 -8.99
C ILE A 47 14.55 23.21 -9.36
N HIS A 48 13.70 23.88 -10.12
CA HIS A 48 13.83 25.28 -10.47
C HIS A 48 12.84 26.11 -9.64
N VAL A 49 13.31 27.19 -9.04
CA VAL A 49 12.47 28.18 -8.34
C VAL A 49 12.61 29.50 -9.07
N HIS A 50 11.48 30.03 -9.51
CA HIS A 50 11.40 31.31 -10.19
C HIS A 50 10.59 32.29 -9.36
N GLU A 51 10.96 33.56 -9.44
CA GLU A 51 10.24 34.65 -8.81
C GLU A 51 9.35 35.35 -9.83
N GLU A 52 8.05 35.38 -9.57
CA GLU A 52 7.12 36.19 -10.35
C GLU A 52 7.36 37.67 -10.04
N THR A 53 7.38 38.50 -11.09
CA THR A 53 7.47 39.95 -10.97
C THR A 53 6.38 40.60 -11.82
N ASP A 54 6.14 41.89 -11.65
CA ASP A 54 5.16 42.65 -12.45
C ASP A 54 5.46 42.62 -13.97
N PHE A 55 6.65 42.15 -14.38
CA PHE A 55 7.13 42.15 -15.76
C PHE A 55 7.53 40.77 -16.27
N ALA A 56 7.42 39.71 -15.47
CA ALA A 56 7.82 38.35 -15.85
C ALA A 56 6.71 37.35 -15.55
N THR A 57 6.26 36.65 -16.58
CA THR A 57 5.25 35.57 -16.48
C THR A 57 5.85 34.23 -16.85
N HIS A 58 5.70 33.24 -15.98
CA HIS A 58 6.23 31.89 -16.20
C HIS A 58 5.14 30.96 -16.76
N LEU A 59 5.48 30.23 -17.84
CA LEU A 59 4.65 29.17 -18.39
C LEU A 59 5.33 27.82 -18.17
N VAL A 60 4.66 26.90 -17.48
CA VAL A 60 5.14 25.54 -17.22
C VAL A 60 4.31 24.56 -18.02
N LEU A 61 4.94 23.88 -18.98
CA LEU A 61 4.29 22.83 -19.76
C LEU A 61 4.37 21.51 -19.00
N PRO A 62 3.29 20.71 -18.96
CA PRO A 62 3.37 19.36 -18.42
C PRO A 62 4.30 18.51 -19.31
N PRO A 63 4.91 17.44 -18.76
CA PRO A 63 5.69 16.52 -19.56
C PRO A 63 4.81 15.90 -20.64
N ARG A 64 5.41 15.59 -21.79
CA ARG A 64 4.71 14.82 -22.82
C ARG A 64 4.25 13.51 -22.21
N SER A 65 3.00 13.16 -22.49
CA SER A 65 2.44 11.89 -22.06
C SER A 65 3.31 10.74 -22.57
N ARG A 66 3.51 9.73 -21.72
CA ARG A 66 4.21 8.48 -22.08
C ARG A 66 3.36 7.58 -22.98
N PHE A 67 2.12 7.98 -23.28
CA PHE A 67 1.18 7.24 -24.12
C PHE A 67 1.00 7.91 -25.49
N SER A 68 1.05 7.10 -26.54
CA SER A 68 0.68 7.51 -27.89
C SER A 68 -0.84 7.78 -27.98
N ALA A 69 -1.26 8.52 -29.00
CA ALA A 69 -2.70 8.73 -29.25
C ALA A 69 -3.43 7.41 -29.54
N GLU A 70 -2.76 6.46 -30.21
CA GLU A 70 -3.29 5.12 -30.49
C GLU A 70 -3.49 4.30 -29.22
N GLU A 71 -2.52 4.33 -28.28
CA GLU A 71 -2.65 3.65 -26.98
C GLU A 71 -3.85 4.17 -26.19
N ARG A 72 -4.10 5.49 -26.24
CA ARG A 72 -5.27 6.10 -25.61
C ARG A 72 -6.56 5.65 -26.28
N GLU A 73 -6.60 5.61 -27.61
CA GLU A 73 -7.79 5.17 -28.36
C GLU A 73 -8.10 3.68 -28.15
N ALA A 74 -7.07 2.83 -28.13
CA ALA A 74 -7.22 1.41 -27.85
C ALA A 74 -7.69 1.15 -26.40
N ALA A 75 -7.26 1.99 -25.45
CA ALA A 75 -7.84 1.99 -24.11
C ALA A 75 -9.34 2.33 -24.18
N ARG A 76 -9.76 3.34 -24.95
CA ARG A 76 -11.18 3.77 -25.03
C ARG A 76 -12.16 2.65 -25.34
N THR A 77 -11.80 1.77 -26.25
CA THR A 77 -12.67 0.69 -26.72
C THR A 77 -12.61 -0.55 -25.82
N GLY A 78 -11.78 -0.54 -24.77
CA GLY A 78 -11.45 -1.73 -23.98
C GLY A 78 -10.62 -2.77 -24.75
N ALA A 79 -10.28 -2.50 -26.02
CA ALA A 79 -9.51 -3.41 -26.87
C ALA A 79 -8.10 -3.62 -26.30
N ALA A 80 -7.46 -2.57 -25.78
CA ALA A 80 -6.15 -2.68 -25.14
C ALA A 80 -6.18 -3.55 -23.88
N SER A 81 -7.23 -3.44 -23.06
CA SER A 81 -7.42 -4.27 -21.87
C SER A 81 -7.62 -5.73 -22.25
N LEU A 82 -8.46 -6.01 -23.25
CA LEU A 82 -8.72 -7.37 -23.74
C LEU A 82 -7.47 -7.98 -24.41
N GLU A 83 -6.75 -7.21 -25.22
CA GLU A 83 -5.52 -7.66 -25.86
C GLU A 83 -4.40 -7.87 -24.83
N PHE A 84 -4.27 -6.99 -23.83
CA PHE A 84 -3.36 -7.18 -22.71
C PHE A 84 -3.68 -8.45 -21.91
N LEU A 85 -4.95 -8.66 -21.59
CA LEU A 85 -5.39 -9.90 -20.93
C LEU A 85 -5.02 -11.10 -21.79
N LYS A 86 -5.29 -11.07 -23.10
CA LYS A 86 -4.87 -12.13 -24.03
C LYS A 86 -3.36 -12.34 -24.09
N ARG A 87 -2.55 -11.27 -24.05
CA ARG A 87 -1.08 -11.37 -24.08
C ARG A 87 -0.52 -11.92 -22.77
N THR A 88 -1.03 -11.43 -21.64
CA THR A 88 -0.64 -11.94 -20.31
C THR A 88 -1.16 -13.35 -20.06
N MET A 89 -2.15 -13.83 -20.83
CA MET A 89 -2.50 -15.25 -20.85
C MET A 89 -1.35 -16.17 -21.24
N HIS A 90 -0.30 -15.66 -21.88
CA HIS A 90 0.84 -16.45 -22.38
C HIS A 90 2.05 -16.50 -21.45
N ASP A 91 2.00 -15.87 -20.27
CA ASP A 91 2.99 -16.04 -19.19
C ASP A 91 2.36 -16.77 -17.99
N PRO A 92 2.19 -18.11 -18.08
CA PRO A 92 1.50 -18.88 -17.06
C PRO A 92 2.32 -18.90 -15.76
N ALA A 93 1.66 -18.56 -14.65
CA ALA A 93 2.23 -18.75 -13.33
C ALA A 93 2.31 -20.26 -12.98
N PRO A 94 3.30 -20.69 -12.17
CA PRO A 94 3.38 -22.05 -11.65
C PRO A 94 2.08 -22.47 -10.96
N PRO A 95 1.75 -23.77 -10.90
CA PRO A 95 0.58 -24.26 -10.15
C PRO A 95 0.68 -23.90 -8.67
N LEU A 96 -0.48 -23.88 -7.99
CA LEU A 96 -0.53 -23.52 -6.58
C LEU A 96 0.21 -24.61 -5.80
N ARG A 97 1.16 -24.20 -4.95
CA ARG A 97 1.88 -25.15 -4.11
C ARG A 97 0.92 -25.74 -3.07
N PRO A 98 1.04 -27.04 -2.75
CA PRO A 98 0.30 -27.58 -1.63
C PRO A 98 0.69 -26.84 -0.33
N PRO A 99 -0.20 -26.79 0.67
CA PRO A 99 0.15 -26.21 1.96
C PRO A 99 1.42 -26.83 2.52
N ALA A 100 2.23 -26.01 3.20
CA ALA A 100 3.36 -26.47 3.98
C ALA A 100 2.98 -27.74 4.76
N PRO A 101 3.80 -28.82 4.71
CA PRO A 101 3.62 -29.90 5.67
C PRO A 101 3.66 -29.28 7.07
N LYS A 102 2.67 -29.57 7.92
CA LYS A 102 2.70 -29.10 9.31
C LYS A 102 3.99 -29.58 9.94
N ARG A 103 4.96 -28.67 10.05
CA ARG A 103 6.24 -29.00 10.66
C ARG A 103 5.93 -29.30 12.12
N ALA A 104 6.47 -30.38 12.66
CA ALA A 104 6.50 -30.60 14.09
C ALA A 104 7.44 -29.54 14.67
N VAL A 105 6.94 -28.31 14.82
CA VAL A 105 7.64 -27.29 15.59
C VAL A 105 7.64 -27.85 17.01
N PRO A 106 8.81 -28.06 17.65
CA PRO A 106 8.84 -28.40 19.06
C PRO A 106 7.90 -27.43 19.76
N ARG A 107 7.00 -27.91 20.63
CA ARG A 107 6.06 -27.03 21.34
C ARG A 107 6.85 -25.88 21.96
N LEU A 108 6.87 -24.71 21.31
CA LEU A 108 7.60 -23.52 21.74
C LEU A 108 6.95 -22.96 23.01
N SER A 109 5.75 -23.40 23.36
CA SER A 109 5.15 -23.26 24.69
C SER A 109 6.05 -23.75 25.83
N SER A 110 6.99 -24.67 25.58
CA SER A 110 8.02 -25.09 26.54
C SER A 110 9.31 -24.25 26.50
N LEU A 111 9.47 -23.39 25.49
CA LEU A 111 10.64 -22.57 25.28
C LEU A 111 10.51 -21.20 25.96
N THR A 112 11.66 -20.64 26.35
CA THR A 112 11.72 -19.30 26.97
C THR A 112 11.33 -18.23 25.95
N PRO A 113 10.78 -17.07 26.36
CA PRO A 113 10.48 -15.96 25.45
C PRO A 113 11.62 -15.62 24.50
N GLU A 114 12.86 -15.64 24.97
CA GLU A 114 14.06 -15.32 24.18
C GLU A 114 14.36 -16.38 23.12
N ALA A 115 14.10 -17.65 23.41
CA ALA A 115 14.25 -18.73 22.44
C ALA A 115 13.19 -18.64 21.34
N VAL A 116 11.95 -18.27 21.70
CA VAL A 116 10.87 -18.01 20.73
C VAL A 116 11.19 -16.80 19.86
N ALA A 117 11.62 -15.69 20.47
CA ALA A 117 12.04 -14.48 19.76
C ALA A 117 13.16 -14.79 18.75
N ARG A 118 14.17 -15.56 19.15
CA ARG A 118 15.26 -15.99 18.26
C ARG A 118 14.77 -16.81 17.07
N ALA A 119 13.84 -17.74 17.29
CA ALA A 119 13.24 -18.52 16.21
C ALA A 119 12.43 -17.62 15.25
N GLY A 120 11.71 -16.63 15.80
CA GLY A 120 11.02 -15.61 15.01
C GLY A 120 11.98 -14.78 14.14
N ARG A 121 13.11 -14.30 14.71
CA ARG A 121 14.15 -13.59 13.96
C ARG A 121 14.74 -14.43 12.81
N GLU A 122 14.98 -15.71 13.04
CA GLU A 122 15.46 -16.61 11.98
C GLU A 122 14.42 -16.79 10.87
N SER A 123 13.14 -16.93 11.23
CA SER A 123 12.05 -17.02 10.26
C SER A 123 11.89 -15.75 9.43
N ILE A 124 12.06 -14.57 10.04
CA ILE A 124 12.08 -13.29 9.33
C ILE A 124 13.19 -13.30 8.26
N ARG A 125 14.42 -13.69 8.61
CA ARG A 125 15.54 -13.72 7.64
C ARG A 125 15.29 -14.68 6.49
N ARG A 126 14.74 -15.87 6.77
CA ARG A 126 14.34 -16.82 5.72
C ARG A 126 13.25 -16.24 4.81
N GLY A 127 12.27 -15.56 5.39
CA GLY A 127 11.23 -14.83 4.65
C GLY A 127 11.79 -13.75 3.73
N LEU A 128 12.72 -12.94 4.25
CA LEU A 128 13.39 -11.90 3.47
C LEU A 128 14.26 -12.48 2.35
N ALA A 129 14.95 -13.60 2.59
CA ALA A 129 15.71 -14.31 1.56
C ALA A 129 14.81 -14.83 0.43
N PHE A 130 13.65 -15.41 0.76
CA PHE A 130 12.67 -15.80 -0.24
C PHE A 130 12.14 -14.59 -1.02
N ILE A 131 11.78 -13.51 -0.33
CA ILE A 131 11.26 -12.30 -0.98
C ILE A 131 12.31 -11.75 -1.97
N GLU A 132 13.57 -11.60 -1.54
CA GLU A 132 14.65 -11.10 -2.37
C GLU A 132 14.85 -11.95 -3.64
N SER A 133 14.74 -13.27 -3.54
CA SER A 133 14.87 -14.16 -4.70
C SER A 133 13.70 -14.08 -5.69
N ASN A 134 12.59 -13.46 -5.32
CA ASN A 134 11.37 -13.35 -6.14
C ASN A 134 11.07 -11.93 -6.61
N ILE A 135 11.85 -10.93 -6.17
CA ILE A 135 11.77 -9.57 -6.72
C ILE A 135 12.63 -9.52 -7.98
N ASP A 136 12.13 -8.87 -9.03
CA ASP A 136 12.91 -8.77 -10.27
C ASP A 136 14.08 -7.76 -10.17
N GLU A 137 14.95 -7.77 -11.17
CA GLU A 137 16.14 -6.92 -11.24
C GLU A 137 15.84 -5.40 -11.13
N ARG A 138 14.60 -4.99 -11.40
CA ARG A 138 14.18 -3.59 -11.32
C ARG A 138 13.63 -3.24 -9.94
N GLY A 139 13.35 -4.23 -9.08
CA GLY A 139 12.72 -4.05 -7.78
C GLY A 139 11.22 -4.28 -7.78
N ALA A 140 10.64 -4.82 -8.86
CA ALA A 140 9.22 -5.08 -8.96
C ALA A 140 8.83 -6.42 -8.32
N TRP A 141 7.75 -6.39 -7.53
CA TRP A 141 7.23 -7.58 -6.85
C TRP A 141 6.30 -8.37 -7.77
N HIS A 142 6.41 -9.70 -7.71
CA HIS A 142 5.49 -10.58 -8.41
C HIS A 142 4.19 -10.74 -7.63
N CYS A 143 3.09 -10.63 -8.36
CA CYS A 143 1.75 -11.02 -7.96
C CYS A 143 1.21 -12.04 -8.95
N ILE A 144 0.32 -12.90 -8.50
CA ILE A 144 -0.36 -13.86 -9.36
C ILE A 144 -1.82 -13.44 -9.42
N ARG A 145 -2.33 -13.26 -10.64
CA ARG A 145 -3.75 -13.14 -10.92
C ARG A 145 -4.32 -14.51 -11.22
N PHE A 146 -5.46 -14.83 -10.61
CA PHE A 146 -6.16 -16.10 -10.78
C PHE A 146 -7.67 -15.90 -10.76
N ASN A 147 -8.42 -16.85 -11.32
CA ASN A 147 -9.87 -16.85 -11.19
C ASN A 147 -10.27 -17.57 -9.89
N ILE A 148 -11.13 -16.94 -9.10
CA ILE A 148 -11.58 -17.45 -7.80
C ILE A 148 -12.66 -18.53 -7.96
N ALA A 149 -13.49 -18.41 -8.99
CA ALA A 149 -14.64 -19.29 -9.24
C ALA A 149 -14.31 -20.50 -10.12
N ASP A 150 -13.31 -20.39 -10.98
CA ASP A 150 -12.92 -21.40 -11.96
C ASP A 150 -11.40 -21.63 -11.92
N PRO A 151 -10.93 -22.66 -11.20
CA PRO A 151 -9.51 -22.97 -11.07
C PRO A 151 -8.88 -23.49 -12.38
N ASP A 152 -9.68 -23.85 -13.38
CA ASP A 152 -9.18 -24.33 -14.67
C ASP A 152 -8.73 -23.16 -15.56
N ILE A 153 -9.13 -21.92 -15.23
CA ILE A 153 -8.61 -20.72 -15.89
C ILE A 153 -7.14 -20.51 -15.50
N PRO A 154 -6.23 -20.37 -16.49
CA PRO A 154 -4.81 -20.17 -16.22
C PRO A 154 -4.53 -19.00 -15.28
N ARG A 155 -3.47 -19.15 -14.49
CA ARG A 155 -2.95 -18.17 -13.54
C ARG A 155 -1.83 -17.38 -14.20
N HIS A 156 -1.67 -16.10 -13.84
CA HIS A 156 -0.78 -15.19 -14.56
C HIS A 156 0.10 -14.36 -13.64
N PHE A 157 1.38 -14.22 -13.99
CA PHE A 157 2.26 -13.29 -13.31
C PHE A 157 1.96 -11.85 -13.68
N GLU A 158 2.02 -11.00 -12.67
CA GLU A 158 1.82 -9.55 -12.77
C GLU A 158 2.83 -8.84 -11.89
N ARG A 159 3.15 -7.61 -12.27
CA ARG A 159 4.07 -6.73 -11.53
C ARG A 159 3.50 -5.33 -11.43
N PRO A 160 2.37 -5.12 -10.74
CA PRO A 160 1.78 -3.80 -10.60
C PRO A 160 2.57 -2.99 -9.54
N PRO A 161 2.74 -1.66 -9.74
CA PRO A 161 3.30 -0.77 -8.72
C PRO A 161 2.57 -0.86 -7.38
N PHE A 162 1.25 -1.07 -7.41
CA PHE A 162 0.42 -1.30 -6.23
C PHE A 162 0.97 -2.39 -5.31
N VAL A 163 1.21 -3.60 -5.83
CA VAL A 163 1.67 -4.73 -5.01
C VAL A 163 3.05 -4.45 -4.43
N SER A 164 3.93 -3.84 -5.24
CA SER A 164 5.27 -3.45 -4.81
C SER A 164 5.21 -2.45 -3.65
N ALA A 165 4.35 -1.43 -3.74
CA ALA A 165 4.18 -0.45 -2.67
C ALA A 165 3.54 -1.06 -1.42
N LEU A 166 2.50 -1.90 -1.58
CA LEU A 166 1.83 -2.58 -0.48
C LEU A 166 2.80 -3.44 0.34
N CYS A 167 3.64 -4.24 -0.32
CA CYS A 167 4.59 -5.12 0.34
C CYS A 167 5.74 -4.33 1.01
N VAL A 168 6.24 -3.28 0.36
CA VAL A 168 7.28 -2.42 0.97
C VAL A 168 6.78 -1.75 2.23
N LEU A 169 5.52 -1.28 2.27
CA LEU A 169 4.94 -0.68 3.47
C LEU A 169 4.90 -1.66 4.65
N ALA A 170 4.68 -2.94 4.40
CA ALA A 170 4.77 -3.98 5.43
C ALA A 170 6.23 -4.16 5.91
N LEU A 171 7.19 -4.20 4.98
CA LEU A 171 8.61 -4.37 5.31
C LEU A 171 9.27 -3.17 5.99
N GLU A 172 8.64 -1.97 5.99
CA GLU A 172 9.18 -0.79 6.70
C GLU A 172 9.34 -1.01 8.21
N SER A 173 8.68 -2.02 8.79
CA SER A 173 8.85 -2.39 10.20
C SER A 173 10.16 -3.11 10.50
N SER A 174 10.81 -3.70 9.51
CA SER A 174 11.97 -4.55 9.73
C SER A 174 13.27 -3.76 9.80
N SER A 175 14.08 -4.07 10.82
CA SER A 175 15.42 -3.51 10.98
C SER A 175 16.51 -4.35 10.30
N GLU A 176 16.16 -5.43 9.59
CA GLU A 176 17.12 -6.26 8.88
C GLU A 176 17.70 -5.51 7.67
N ALA A 177 19.02 -5.69 7.42
CA ALA A 177 19.69 -5.00 6.31
C ALA A 177 19.12 -5.41 4.94
N GLN A 178 18.71 -6.67 4.82
CA GLN A 178 18.08 -7.21 3.63
C GLN A 178 16.72 -6.56 3.33
N ALA A 179 15.88 -6.33 4.35
CA ALA A 179 14.62 -5.61 4.20
C ALA A 179 14.86 -4.18 3.68
N ARG A 180 15.89 -3.48 4.18
CA ARG A 180 16.27 -2.15 3.68
C ARG A 180 16.72 -2.18 2.22
N ALA A 181 17.49 -3.19 1.81
CA ALA A 181 17.93 -3.36 0.44
C ALA A 181 16.75 -3.57 -0.51
N ILE A 182 15.83 -4.48 -0.15
CA ILE A 182 14.56 -4.72 -0.85
C ILE A 182 13.75 -3.43 -0.98
N CYS A 183 13.55 -2.69 0.11
CA CYS A 183 12.80 -1.43 0.09
C CYS A 183 13.46 -0.39 -0.83
N THR A 184 14.78 -0.37 -0.90
CA THR A 184 15.54 0.59 -1.73
C THR A 184 15.37 0.28 -3.22
N SER A 185 15.52 -0.97 -3.64
CA SER A 185 15.32 -1.36 -5.05
C SER A 185 13.87 -1.14 -5.48
N THR A 186 12.89 -1.51 -4.64
CA THR A 186 11.48 -1.28 -4.96
C THR A 186 11.11 0.20 -5.01
N ARG A 187 11.69 1.06 -4.16
CA ARG A 187 11.50 2.52 -4.29
C ARG A 187 11.94 3.04 -5.65
N ALA A 188 13.07 2.54 -6.19
CA ALA A 188 13.52 2.92 -7.53
C ALA A 188 12.50 2.52 -8.60
N TYR A 189 11.98 1.29 -8.55
CA TYR A 189 10.90 0.82 -9.44
C TYR A 189 9.65 1.71 -9.38
N LEU A 190 9.23 2.11 -8.18
CA LEU A 190 8.05 2.97 -8.01
C LEU A 190 8.26 4.36 -8.64
N VAL A 191 9.46 4.94 -8.53
CA VAL A 191 9.80 6.21 -9.20
C VAL A 191 9.75 6.04 -10.72
N ASP A 192 10.30 4.95 -11.26
CA ASP A 192 10.35 4.71 -12.70
C ASP A 192 8.95 4.53 -13.31
N THR A 193 8.03 3.92 -12.55
CA THR A 193 6.64 3.68 -12.97
C THR A 193 5.68 4.83 -12.70
N MET A 194 6.15 5.89 -12.04
CA MET A 194 5.34 7.06 -11.73
C MET A 194 4.96 7.85 -12.99
N GLU A 195 3.69 8.22 -13.09
CA GLU A 195 3.17 9.12 -14.11
C GLU A 195 3.00 10.54 -13.54
N HIS A 196 3.15 11.55 -14.38
CA HIS A 196 2.91 12.93 -13.97
C HIS A 196 1.44 13.16 -13.56
N PRO A 197 1.16 13.96 -12.50
CA PRO A 197 2.08 14.66 -11.60
C PRO A 197 2.40 13.90 -10.29
N GLY A 198 2.52 12.56 -10.34
CA GLY A 198 2.72 11.71 -9.18
C GLY A 198 1.57 10.73 -8.97
N PHE A 199 1.16 10.05 -10.05
CA PHE A 199 0.08 9.07 -10.07
C PHE A 199 0.58 7.73 -10.61
N TRP A 200 -0.14 6.67 -10.24
CA TRP A 200 0.09 5.32 -10.72
C TRP A 200 -1.22 4.69 -11.17
N ARG A 201 -1.07 3.64 -11.98
CA ARG A 201 -2.16 2.77 -12.43
C ARG A 201 -1.83 1.37 -11.95
N TYR A 202 -2.86 0.58 -11.64
CA TYR A 202 -2.67 -0.86 -11.42
C TYR A 202 -2.18 -1.55 -12.71
N TYR A 203 -2.91 -1.35 -13.82
CA TYR A 203 -2.48 -1.76 -15.16
C TYR A 203 -2.30 -0.56 -16.07
N ARG A 204 -1.34 -0.66 -17.00
CA ARG A 204 -1.06 0.37 -18.01
C ARG A 204 -2.30 0.81 -18.83
N HIS A 205 -3.28 -0.08 -19.02
CA HIS A 205 -4.49 0.17 -19.81
C HIS A 205 -5.70 0.61 -18.97
N LEU A 206 -5.61 0.59 -17.64
CA LEU A 206 -6.65 1.13 -16.75
C LEU A 206 -6.35 2.58 -16.39
N PRO A 207 -7.34 3.40 -16.02
CA PRO A 207 -7.12 4.74 -15.51
C PRO A 207 -6.19 4.77 -14.31
N GLN A 208 -5.64 5.95 -14.02
CA GLN A 208 -4.96 6.17 -12.75
C GLN A 208 -5.93 5.93 -11.60
N ASP A 209 -5.43 5.41 -10.49
CA ASP A 209 -6.26 5.06 -9.35
C ASP A 209 -5.64 5.52 -8.03
N LEU A 210 -6.50 5.84 -7.07
CA LEU A 210 -6.08 6.35 -5.77
C LEU A 210 -5.50 5.27 -4.87
N ASP A 211 -5.79 3.99 -5.09
CA ASP A 211 -5.24 2.92 -4.24
C ASP A 211 -3.74 2.75 -4.52
N SER A 212 -3.39 2.52 -5.79
CA SER A 212 -2.02 2.50 -6.29
C SER A 212 -1.30 3.81 -5.96
N THR A 213 -1.93 4.95 -6.27
CA THR A 213 -1.27 6.25 -6.14
C THR A 213 -0.90 6.58 -4.69
N THR A 214 -1.81 6.34 -3.75
CA THR A 214 -1.57 6.71 -2.35
C THR A 214 -0.58 5.78 -1.66
N LEU A 215 -0.63 4.47 -1.93
CA LEU A 215 0.38 3.54 -1.41
C LEU A 215 1.77 3.84 -1.98
N CYS A 216 1.89 4.08 -3.29
CA CYS A 216 3.17 4.44 -3.90
C CYS A 216 3.71 5.76 -3.33
N SER A 217 2.82 6.76 -3.19
CA SER A 217 3.18 8.07 -2.60
C SER A 217 3.70 7.94 -1.16
N LEU A 218 3.12 7.05 -0.35
CA LEU A 218 3.60 6.78 1.01
C LEU A 218 5.03 6.23 1.02
N VAL A 219 5.36 5.34 0.08
CA VAL A 219 6.67 4.69 -0.02
C VAL A 219 7.75 5.65 -0.53
N ILE A 220 7.44 6.48 -1.52
CA ILE A 220 8.39 7.43 -2.12
C ILE A 220 8.13 8.89 -1.70
N ARG A 221 7.68 9.11 -0.46
CA ARG A 221 7.26 10.43 0.07
C ARG A 221 8.28 11.56 -0.05
N THR A 222 9.58 11.23 -0.17
CA THR A 222 10.67 12.21 -0.34
C THR A 222 10.88 12.63 -1.78
N HIS A 223 10.22 11.96 -2.73
CA HIS A 223 10.24 12.34 -4.12
C HIS A 223 9.62 13.74 -4.29
N PRO A 224 10.26 14.69 -5.01
CA PRO A 224 9.80 16.09 -5.06
C PRO A 224 8.35 16.28 -5.48
N TRP A 225 7.82 15.50 -6.44
CA TRP A 225 6.41 15.58 -6.81
C TRP A 225 5.45 15.23 -5.67
N ILE A 226 5.82 14.27 -4.83
CA ILE A 226 4.99 13.82 -3.70
C ILE A 226 5.17 14.76 -2.52
N LEU A 227 6.42 15.04 -2.15
CA LEU A 227 6.74 15.93 -1.02
C LEU A 227 6.13 17.32 -1.20
N LEU A 228 6.22 17.88 -2.41
CA LEU A 228 5.68 19.21 -2.74
C LEU A 228 4.18 19.18 -3.07
N GLY A 229 3.51 18.04 -2.91
CA GLY A 229 2.06 17.90 -3.06
C GLY A 229 1.55 18.10 -4.49
N ARG A 230 2.35 17.78 -5.52
CA ARG A 230 1.97 17.98 -6.93
C ARG A 230 0.78 17.11 -7.35
N ASN A 231 0.59 15.95 -6.72
CA ASN A 231 -0.56 15.09 -6.93
C ASN A 231 -1.76 15.43 -6.03
N ALA A 232 -1.54 16.16 -4.93
CA ALA A 232 -2.54 16.37 -3.89
C ALA A 232 -3.82 17.04 -4.41
N ALA A 233 -3.71 18.10 -5.23
CA ALA A 233 -4.88 18.79 -5.76
C ALA A 233 -5.79 17.86 -6.57
N ARG A 234 -5.22 16.95 -7.37
CA ARG A 234 -5.98 15.99 -8.18
C ARG A 234 -6.54 14.84 -7.34
N ILE A 235 -5.82 14.39 -6.32
CA ILE A 235 -6.37 13.43 -5.33
C ILE A 235 -7.58 14.05 -4.63
N LEU A 236 -7.44 15.30 -4.17
CA LEU A 236 -8.50 16.05 -3.52
C LEU A 236 -9.71 16.23 -4.45
N ALA A 237 -9.52 16.55 -5.73
CA ALA A 237 -10.63 16.69 -6.66
C ALA A 237 -11.45 15.40 -6.87
N ASN A 238 -10.89 14.21 -6.59
CA ASN A 238 -11.51 12.92 -6.88
C ASN A 238 -12.40 12.40 -5.75
N ARG A 239 -13.47 13.15 -5.43
CA ARG A 239 -14.44 12.83 -4.37
C ARG A 239 -15.87 12.75 -4.89
N ASP A 240 -16.70 11.96 -4.22
CA ASP A 240 -18.15 11.99 -4.36
C ASP A 240 -18.77 13.19 -3.60
N GLU A 241 -20.09 13.35 -3.72
CA GLU A 241 -20.87 14.40 -3.06
C GLU A 241 -20.83 14.33 -1.52
N ARG A 242 -20.48 13.17 -0.96
CA ARG A 242 -20.33 12.97 0.50
C ARG A 242 -18.93 13.29 0.98
N GLY A 243 -18.00 13.64 0.08
CA GLY A 243 -16.60 13.89 0.39
C GLY A 243 -15.75 12.62 0.53
N CYS A 244 -16.26 11.46 0.10
CA CYS A 244 -15.50 10.22 0.04
C CYS A 244 -14.70 10.14 -1.26
N PHE A 245 -13.51 9.55 -1.19
CA PHE A 245 -12.62 9.41 -2.35
C PHE A 245 -13.02 8.21 -3.21
N MET A 246 -13.04 8.43 -4.52
CA MET A 246 -13.33 7.42 -5.54
C MET A 246 -12.04 6.65 -5.90
N THR A 247 -12.13 5.38 -6.29
CA THR A 247 -10.95 4.59 -6.70
C THR A 247 -10.30 5.14 -7.96
N TRP A 248 -11.08 5.35 -9.03
CA TRP A 248 -10.56 5.72 -10.35
C TRP A 248 -10.49 7.22 -10.53
N VAL A 249 -9.41 7.71 -11.14
CA VAL A 249 -9.15 9.12 -11.44
C VAL A 249 -9.16 9.29 -12.95
N LEU A 250 -10.30 9.71 -13.50
CA LEU A 250 -10.40 9.99 -14.93
C LEU A 250 -9.96 11.42 -15.24
N ALA A 251 -9.10 11.58 -16.23
CA ALA A 251 -8.93 12.88 -16.87
C ALA A 251 -10.14 13.20 -17.77
N GLU A 252 -10.35 14.48 -18.08
CA GLU A 252 -11.48 14.96 -18.89
C GLU A 252 -11.52 14.34 -20.30
N ASP A 253 -10.36 13.97 -20.85
CA ASP A 253 -10.19 13.32 -22.16
C ASP A 253 -9.94 11.80 -22.08
N GLU A 254 -9.89 11.25 -20.86
CA GLU A 254 -9.63 9.84 -20.61
C GLU A 254 -10.93 9.03 -20.71
N PRO A 255 -10.94 7.91 -21.45
CA PRO A 255 -12.13 7.08 -21.56
C PRO A 255 -12.54 6.46 -20.24
N ASP A 256 -13.85 6.41 -20.02
CA ASP A 256 -14.44 5.74 -18.87
C ASP A 256 -14.57 4.23 -19.08
N VAL A 257 -13.43 3.55 -19.26
CA VAL A 257 -13.36 2.08 -19.43
C VAL A 257 -13.78 1.32 -18.18
N VAL A 258 -13.88 2.02 -17.06
CA VAL A 258 -14.23 1.49 -15.75
C VAL A 258 -15.71 1.66 -15.44
N ALA A 259 -16.51 2.32 -16.29
CA ALA A 259 -17.91 2.65 -16.03
C ALA A 259 -18.75 1.44 -15.56
N SER A 260 -18.56 0.28 -16.19
CA SER A 260 -19.32 -0.95 -15.89
C SER A 260 -18.95 -1.59 -14.55
N PHE A 261 -17.81 -1.22 -13.96
CA PHE A 261 -17.27 -1.84 -12.76
C PHE A 261 -16.74 -0.83 -11.73
N ARG A 262 -17.05 0.46 -11.92
CA ARG A 262 -16.69 1.58 -11.03
C ARG A 262 -17.31 1.36 -9.65
N ILE A 263 -16.55 1.74 -8.64
CA ILE A 263 -17.00 1.78 -7.25
C ILE A 263 -17.20 3.24 -6.89
N GLU A 264 -18.25 3.55 -6.14
CA GLU A 264 -18.46 4.87 -5.58
C GLU A 264 -17.38 5.16 -4.52
N ALA A 265 -17.45 4.57 -3.33
CA ALA A 265 -16.43 4.73 -2.29
C ALA A 265 -15.99 3.37 -1.73
N ASP A 266 -14.68 3.14 -1.68
CA ASP A 266 -14.08 1.94 -1.09
C ASP A 266 -13.37 2.29 0.23
N PRO A 267 -13.58 1.52 1.32
CA PRO A 267 -13.02 1.84 2.64
C PRO A 267 -11.50 1.78 2.70
N VAL A 268 -10.86 0.86 1.95
CA VAL A 268 -9.40 0.76 1.94
C VAL A 268 -8.79 1.90 1.14
N VAL A 269 -9.39 2.24 -0.01
CA VAL A 269 -8.94 3.41 -0.79
C VAL A 269 -9.01 4.68 0.04
N ASN A 270 -10.12 4.90 0.76
CA ASN A 270 -10.27 6.07 1.63
C ASN A 270 -9.27 6.05 2.79
N ALA A 271 -9.04 4.89 3.42
CA ALA A 271 -8.00 4.75 4.43
C ALA A 271 -6.60 5.11 3.88
N ASN A 272 -6.27 4.67 2.66
CA ASN A 272 -4.98 4.97 2.03
C ASN A 272 -4.84 6.45 1.65
N VAL A 273 -5.91 7.10 1.18
CA VAL A 273 -5.93 8.56 0.97
C VAL A 273 -5.72 9.31 2.28
N ILE A 274 -6.40 8.93 3.37
CA ILE A 274 -6.20 9.54 4.69
C ILE A 274 -4.75 9.33 5.15
N ALA A 275 -4.20 8.13 5.00
CA ALA A 275 -2.81 7.82 5.35
C ALA A 275 -1.83 8.71 4.58
N CYS A 276 -2.09 8.95 3.29
CA CYS A 276 -1.22 9.71 2.39
C CYS A 276 -1.31 11.22 2.62
N LEU A 277 -2.52 11.77 2.77
CA LEU A 277 -2.75 13.21 2.87
C LEU A 277 -2.73 13.74 4.31
N GLY A 278 -2.86 12.87 5.30
CA GLY A 278 -2.85 13.23 6.73
C GLY A 278 -4.19 13.76 7.25
N ASP A 279 -4.20 14.20 8.51
CA ASP A 279 -5.36 14.84 9.12
C ASP A 279 -5.50 16.29 8.63
N ARG A 280 -6.51 16.53 7.78
CA ARG A 280 -6.74 17.86 7.19
C ARG A 280 -8.20 18.12 6.86
N PRO A 281 -8.65 19.39 6.78
CA PRO A 281 -10.05 19.74 6.50
C PRO A 281 -10.66 18.97 5.33
N GLU A 282 -9.91 18.80 4.26
CA GLU A 282 -10.34 18.18 3.00
C GLU A 282 -10.45 16.65 3.07
N THR A 283 -10.02 16.03 4.17
CA THR A 283 -10.15 14.57 4.43
C THR A 283 -11.19 14.26 5.51
N ARG A 284 -11.75 15.27 6.19
CA ARG A 284 -12.63 15.07 7.37
C ARG A 284 -13.90 14.30 7.04
N ASP A 285 -14.46 14.49 5.85
CA ASP A 285 -15.65 13.76 5.42
C ASP A 285 -15.37 12.27 5.23
N ALA A 286 -14.30 11.93 4.51
CA ALA A 286 -13.84 10.55 4.37
C ALA A 286 -13.50 9.91 5.74
N GLN A 287 -12.85 10.66 6.66
CA GLN A 287 -12.59 10.19 8.01
C GLN A 287 -13.90 9.84 8.75
N ARG A 288 -14.88 10.76 8.76
CA ARG A 288 -16.18 10.54 9.40
C ARG A 288 -16.95 9.37 8.80
N TRP A 289 -16.92 9.25 7.48
CA TRP A 289 -17.57 8.16 6.77
C TRP A 289 -16.96 6.80 7.15
N LEU A 290 -15.64 6.69 7.15
CA LEU A 290 -14.93 5.47 7.53
C LEU A 290 -15.17 5.10 9.01
N GLU A 291 -15.15 6.10 9.90
CA GLU A 291 -15.43 5.91 11.32
C GLU A 291 -16.85 5.41 11.58
N SER A 292 -17.85 5.99 10.90
CA SER A 292 -19.24 5.53 10.96
C SER A 292 -19.36 4.09 10.45
N ALA A 293 -18.76 3.78 9.30
CA ALA A 293 -18.81 2.42 8.72
C ALA A 293 -18.23 1.35 9.66
N ILE A 294 -17.13 1.66 10.36
CA ILE A 294 -16.50 0.75 11.34
C ILE A 294 -17.31 0.64 12.63
N THR A 295 -17.78 1.78 13.16
CA THR A 295 -18.50 1.82 14.44
C THR A 295 -19.84 1.08 14.32
N GLU A 296 -20.55 1.30 13.22
CA GLU A 296 -21.87 0.74 12.91
C GLU A 296 -21.80 -0.66 12.27
N ASP A 297 -20.60 -1.23 12.10
CA ASP A 297 -20.38 -2.55 11.49
C ASP A 297 -20.90 -2.71 10.05
N ARG A 298 -20.84 -1.66 9.26
CA ARG A 298 -21.35 -1.63 7.87
C ARG A 298 -20.29 -1.99 6.83
N LEU A 299 -19.31 -2.82 7.21
CA LEU A 299 -18.19 -3.18 6.33
C LEU A 299 -18.44 -4.39 5.45
N ASP A 300 -19.43 -5.24 5.76
CA ASP A 300 -19.75 -6.41 4.95
C ASP A 300 -20.16 -6.01 3.52
N GLY A 301 -19.43 -6.52 2.53
CA GLY A 301 -19.63 -6.16 1.12
C GLY A 301 -19.35 -4.69 0.76
N SER A 302 -18.76 -3.92 1.68
CA SER A 302 -18.45 -2.50 1.46
C SER A 302 -17.23 -2.28 0.57
N SER A 303 -16.34 -3.27 0.47
CA SER A 303 -15.23 -3.27 -0.47
C SER A 303 -15.50 -4.25 -1.58
N LYS A 304 -15.17 -3.83 -2.80
CA LYS A 304 -15.19 -4.69 -3.98
C LYS A 304 -13.90 -5.48 -4.13
N TRP A 305 -12.79 -4.90 -3.67
CA TRP A 305 -11.43 -5.41 -3.89
C TRP A 305 -10.89 -6.20 -2.72
N TYR A 306 -11.29 -5.87 -1.48
CA TYR A 306 -10.70 -6.48 -0.29
C TYR A 306 -11.66 -7.54 0.27
N PRO A 307 -11.22 -8.80 0.41
CA PRO A 307 -12.11 -9.94 0.61
C PRO A 307 -12.74 -10.01 2.01
N ASP A 308 -12.14 -9.33 3.00
CA ASP A 308 -12.58 -9.42 4.39
C ASP A 308 -12.37 -8.12 5.18
N LYS A 309 -12.98 -8.07 6.37
CA LYS A 309 -12.89 -6.92 7.29
C LYS A 309 -11.49 -6.71 7.85
N ILE A 310 -10.66 -7.77 7.95
CA ILE A 310 -9.30 -7.66 8.51
C ILE A 310 -8.44 -6.80 7.59
N ALA A 311 -8.52 -6.99 6.28
CA ALA A 311 -7.83 -6.13 5.32
C ALA A 311 -8.24 -4.65 5.46
N ILE A 312 -9.53 -4.38 5.69
CA ILE A 312 -10.05 -3.02 5.93
C ILE A 312 -9.52 -2.44 7.25
N TYR A 313 -9.54 -3.24 8.33
CA TYR A 313 -9.02 -2.82 9.63
C TYR A 313 -7.51 -2.59 9.60
N TYR A 314 -6.76 -3.41 8.87
CA TYR A 314 -5.32 -3.23 8.67
C TYR A 314 -5.01 -1.92 7.94
N ALA A 315 -5.68 -1.62 6.83
CA ALA A 315 -5.51 -0.35 6.12
C ALA A 315 -5.89 0.86 6.99
N THR A 316 -6.98 0.75 7.75
CA THR A 316 -7.43 1.82 8.67
C THR A 316 -6.42 2.03 9.81
N ALA A 317 -5.88 0.96 10.39
CA ALA A 317 -4.89 1.05 11.45
C ALA A 317 -3.58 1.68 10.95
N ARG A 318 -3.13 1.35 9.73
CA ARG A 318 -2.02 2.06 9.05
C ARG A 318 -2.34 3.55 8.88
N ALA A 319 -3.53 3.89 8.40
CA ALA A 319 -3.95 5.28 8.22
C ALA A 319 -3.91 6.07 9.53
N MET A 320 -4.42 5.48 10.62
CA MET A 320 -4.40 6.07 11.95
C MET A 320 -2.98 6.39 12.45
N VAL A 321 -2.00 5.53 12.15
CA VAL A 321 -0.60 5.77 12.54
C VAL A 321 0.04 6.85 11.66
N ARG A 322 -0.26 6.88 10.36
CA ARG A 322 0.33 7.82 9.41
C ARG A 322 -0.29 9.23 9.47
N ALA A 323 -1.56 9.33 9.84
CA ALA A 323 -2.35 10.56 9.79
C ALA A 323 -2.75 11.09 11.18
N GLN A 324 -1.96 10.83 12.23
CA GLN A 324 -2.32 11.28 13.58
C GLN A 324 -2.62 12.80 13.63
N PRO A 325 -3.69 13.23 14.33
CA PRO A 325 -4.57 12.45 15.21
C PRO A 325 -5.80 11.80 14.52
N ALA A 326 -5.92 11.87 13.18
CA ALA A 326 -7.08 11.32 12.46
C ALA A 326 -7.35 9.87 12.84
N LEU A 327 -8.64 9.53 12.94
CA LEU A 327 -9.15 8.19 13.29
C LEU A 327 -8.73 7.69 14.68
N GLY A 328 -8.00 8.48 15.49
CA GLY A 328 -7.45 8.02 16.77
C GLY A 328 -8.51 7.53 17.77
N ARG A 329 -9.73 8.06 17.69
CA ARG A 329 -10.88 7.60 18.50
C ARG A 329 -11.33 6.18 18.20
N LEU A 330 -10.97 5.63 17.04
CA LEU A 330 -11.29 4.26 16.66
C LEU A 330 -10.39 3.22 17.33
N ARG A 331 -9.29 3.58 18.00
CA ARG A 331 -8.37 2.61 18.63
C ARG A 331 -9.08 1.49 19.41
N PRO A 332 -9.89 1.79 20.44
CA PRO A 332 -10.58 0.74 21.20
C PRO A 332 -11.59 -0.03 20.34
N VAL A 333 -12.33 0.67 19.47
CA VAL A 333 -13.33 0.04 18.60
C VAL A 333 -12.67 -0.95 17.64
N LEU A 334 -11.58 -0.57 16.97
CA LEU A 334 -10.84 -1.44 16.08
C LEU A 334 -10.23 -2.62 16.81
N ALA A 335 -9.66 -2.42 18.01
CA ALA A 335 -9.12 -3.52 18.80
C ALA A 335 -10.19 -4.59 19.09
N ASP A 336 -11.38 -4.16 19.55
CA ASP A 336 -12.47 -5.07 19.87
C ASP A 336 -13.07 -5.72 18.60
N ARG A 337 -13.20 -4.95 17.50
CA ARG A 337 -13.65 -5.48 16.21
C ARG A 337 -12.70 -6.53 15.66
N ILE A 338 -11.39 -6.28 15.67
CA ILE A 338 -10.39 -7.24 15.22
C ILE A 338 -10.48 -8.50 16.08
N LEU A 339 -10.39 -8.38 17.41
CA LEU A 339 -10.41 -9.53 18.32
C LEU A 339 -11.71 -10.33 18.27
N GLY A 340 -12.82 -9.69 17.91
CA GLY A 340 -14.13 -10.32 17.69
C GLY A 340 -14.24 -11.12 16.40
N LEU A 341 -13.27 -11.01 15.47
CA LEU A 341 -13.20 -11.85 14.27
C LEU A 341 -12.55 -13.23 14.52
N ARG A 342 -12.10 -13.49 15.74
CA ARG A 342 -11.55 -14.80 16.11
C ARG A 342 -12.64 -15.86 16.12
N ASP A 343 -12.34 -17.02 15.58
CA ASP A 343 -13.16 -18.23 15.70
C ASP A 343 -13.12 -18.81 17.15
N PRO A 344 -13.88 -19.87 17.46
CA PRO A 344 -13.85 -20.50 18.80
C PRO A 344 -12.47 -21.02 19.22
N GLU A 345 -11.61 -21.35 18.26
CA GLU A 345 -10.22 -21.75 18.48
C GLU A 345 -9.30 -20.55 18.74
N GLY A 346 -9.80 -19.33 18.56
CA GLY A 346 -9.09 -18.07 18.77
C GLY A 346 -8.28 -17.61 17.56
N GLU A 347 -8.55 -18.13 16.37
CA GLU A 347 -7.83 -17.87 15.13
C GLU A 347 -8.55 -16.86 14.22
N PHE A 348 -7.79 -16.09 13.44
CA PHE A 348 -8.32 -15.07 12.51
C PHE A 348 -8.62 -15.59 11.09
N GLY A 349 -8.73 -16.91 10.91
CA GLY A 349 -8.76 -17.52 9.58
C GLY A 349 -7.36 -17.91 9.09
N ASN A 350 -6.97 -17.52 7.88
CA ASN A 350 -5.69 -17.93 7.29
C ASN A 350 -4.48 -17.12 7.84
N ILE A 351 -3.25 -17.47 7.41
CA ILE A 351 -2.03 -16.85 7.92
C ILE A 351 -1.86 -15.38 7.47
N LEU A 352 -2.39 -15.01 6.29
CA LEU A 352 -2.40 -13.61 5.83
C LEU A 352 -3.33 -12.75 6.70
N GLN A 353 -4.54 -13.25 6.97
CA GLN A 353 -5.49 -12.60 7.88
C GLN A 353 -4.93 -12.48 9.30
N THR A 354 -4.25 -13.53 9.78
CA THR A 354 -3.55 -13.49 11.07
C THR A 354 -2.46 -12.41 11.06
N ALA A 355 -1.62 -12.35 10.01
CA ALA A 355 -0.58 -11.34 9.89
C ALA A 355 -1.13 -9.90 9.91
N GLN A 356 -2.17 -9.65 9.11
CA GLN A 356 -2.82 -8.35 9.04
C GLN A 356 -3.49 -7.97 10.38
N ALA A 357 -4.11 -8.93 11.07
CA ALA A 357 -4.68 -8.71 12.39
C ALA A 357 -3.61 -8.35 13.44
N MET A 358 -2.46 -9.05 13.44
CA MET A 358 -1.35 -8.74 14.35
C MET A 358 -0.79 -7.35 14.11
N ALA A 359 -0.54 -6.99 12.84
CA ALA A 359 -0.05 -5.66 12.50
C ALA A 359 -1.08 -4.56 12.84
N ALA A 360 -2.37 -4.81 12.61
CA ALA A 360 -3.43 -3.89 12.98
C ALA A 360 -3.54 -3.70 14.50
N LEU A 361 -3.50 -4.79 15.28
CA LEU A 361 -3.50 -4.76 16.75
C LEU A 361 -2.29 -4.02 17.31
N TYR A 362 -1.11 -4.22 16.73
CA TYR A 362 0.07 -3.44 17.06
C TYR A 362 -0.16 -1.93 16.85
N HIS A 363 -0.67 -1.54 15.68
CA HIS A 363 -0.90 -0.13 15.34
C HIS A 363 -1.93 0.55 16.25
N VAL A 364 -2.98 -0.16 16.65
CA VAL A 364 -3.98 0.37 17.60
C VAL A 364 -3.53 0.31 19.06
N GLY A 365 -2.42 -0.37 19.36
CA GLY A 365 -1.85 -0.49 20.71
C GLY A 365 -2.60 -1.51 21.56
N SER A 366 -2.84 -2.70 20.99
CA SER A 366 -3.59 -3.79 21.63
C SER A 366 -3.01 -5.17 21.33
N LEU A 367 -1.73 -5.24 20.92
CA LEU A 367 -1.06 -6.50 20.62
C LEU A 367 -0.83 -7.34 21.88
N GLU A 368 -0.71 -6.71 23.05
CA GLU A 368 -0.58 -7.36 24.35
C GLU A 368 -1.80 -8.21 24.75
N ARG A 369 -2.93 -8.04 24.05
CA ARG A 369 -4.14 -8.88 24.20
C ARG A 369 -4.01 -10.23 23.47
N ILE A 370 -2.87 -10.49 22.84
CA ILE A 370 -2.57 -11.71 22.08
C ILE A 370 -1.46 -12.51 22.77
N ASP A 371 -1.57 -13.84 22.70
CA ASP A 371 -0.46 -14.73 23.08
C ASP A 371 0.61 -14.73 21.97
N ALA A 372 1.63 -13.89 22.15
CA ALA A 372 2.69 -13.73 21.17
C ALA A 372 3.46 -15.03 20.88
N LYS A 373 3.61 -15.93 21.86
CA LYS A 373 4.30 -17.21 21.64
C LYS A 373 3.48 -18.11 20.72
N ARG A 374 2.18 -18.22 20.97
CA ARG A 374 1.26 -19.00 20.15
C ARG A 374 1.22 -18.49 18.71
N GLU A 375 1.18 -17.17 18.50
CA GLU A 375 1.15 -16.65 17.13
C GLU A 375 2.48 -16.83 16.40
N ILE A 376 3.62 -16.65 17.08
CA ILE A 376 4.93 -16.97 16.48
C ILE A 376 5.00 -18.45 16.09
N GLU A 377 4.55 -19.37 16.96
CA GLU A 377 4.44 -20.81 16.63
C GLU A 377 3.67 -21.03 15.33
N ARG A 378 2.55 -20.32 15.15
CA ARG A 378 1.68 -20.43 13.98
C ARG A 378 2.37 -19.96 12.71
N PHE A 379 3.07 -18.83 12.75
CA PHE A 379 3.85 -18.33 11.62
C PHE A 379 4.96 -19.31 11.25
N LEU A 380 5.70 -19.83 12.24
CA LEU A 380 6.77 -20.81 12.02
C LEU A 380 6.25 -22.11 11.43
N GLY A 381 5.10 -22.59 11.91
CA GLY A 381 4.46 -23.82 11.42
C GLY A 381 3.87 -23.70 10.02
N SER A 382 3.63 -22.48 9.55
CA SER A 382 3.08 -22.17 8.23
C SER A 382 4.15 -21.80 7.20
N GLN A 383 5.41 -21.59 7.62
CA GLN A 383 6.50 -21.20 6.73
C GLN A 383 7.05 -22.42 5.96
N HIS A 384 7.15 -22.30 4.64
CA HIS A 384 7.77 -23.30 3.75
C HIS A 384 9.27 -23.44 3.99
N GLU A 385 9.89 -24.49 3.45
CA GLU A 385 11.33 -24.76 3.58
C GLU A 385 12.21 -23.70 2.89
N ASP A 386 11.72 -23.09 1.82
CA ASP A 386 12.38 -21.99 1.12
C ASP A 386 12.27 -20.64 1.84
N GLY A 387 11.48 -20.56 2.91
CA GLY A 387 11.26 -19.35 3.70
C GLY A 387 9.97 -18.59 3.36
N SER A 388 9.25 -18.98 2.31
CA SER A 388 7.97 -18.36 1.97
C SER A 388 6.84 -18.72 2.92
N TRP A 389 5.75 -17.96 2.84
CA TRP A 389 4.43 -18.35 3.34
C TRP A 389 3.47 -18.62 2.18
N PRO A 390 2.38 -19.38 2.42
CA PRO A 390 1.45 -19.79 1.37
C PRO A 390 0.90 -18.65 0.54
N GLU A 391 0.66 -18.90 -0.74
CA GLU A 391 -0.08 -17.99 -1.58
C GLU A 391 -1.54 -17.94 -1.13
N LEU A 392 -2.01 -16.73 -0.85
CA LEU A 392 -3.37 -16.47 -0.38
C LEU A 392 -3.97 -15.29 -1.14
N LEU A 393 -5.30 -15.29 -1.27
CA LEU A 393 -6.05 -14.18 -1.82
C LEU A 393 -5.83 -12.93 -0.96
N ALA A 394 -5.16 -11.93 -1.52
CA ALA A 394 -4.89 -10.66 -0.85
C ALA A 394 -5.93 -9.59 -1.21
N PHE A 395 -6.31 -9.53 -2.48
CA PHE A 395 -7.31 -8.59 -3.01
C PHE A 395 -7.82 -9.09 -4.39
N GLY A 396 -8.93 -8.56 -4.88
CA GLY A 396 -9.53 -8.97 -6.14
C GLY A 396 -11.03 -8.68 -6.23
N ASP A 397 -11.56 -8.65 -7.45
CA ASP A 397 -13.00 -8.46 -7.69
C ASP A 397 -13.78 -9.70 -7.23
N GLN A 398 -14.43 -9.57 -6.07
CA GLN A 398 -15.30 -10.62 -5.53
C GLN A 398 -16.68 -10.66 -6.21
N SER A 399 -16.98 -9.71 -7.10
CA SER A 399 -18.23 -9.64 -7.84
C SER A 399 -18.06 -10.16 -9.27
N LEU A 400 -19.07 -10.86 -9.81
CA LEU A 400 -19.08 -11.40 -11.19
C LEU A 400 -19.20 -10.33 -12.29
N LYS A 401 -18.68 -9.12 -12.09
CA LYS A 401 -19.00 -7.95 -12.94
C LYS A 401 -18.02 -7.70 -14.08
N TRP A 402 -16.91 -8.44 -14.17
CA TRP A 402 -15.94 -8.33 -15.27
C TRP A 402 -16.28 -9.22 -16.49
N GLY A 403 -17.56 -9.27 -16.87
CA GLY A 403 -18.04 -10.07 -18.00
C GLY A 403 -17.72 -11.56 -17.86
N ALA A 404 -17.52 -12.26 -18.99
CA ALA A 404 -17.28 -13.70 -19.06
C ALA A 404 -15.97 -14.21 -18.39
N VAL A 405 -15.20 -13.32 -17.73
CA VAL A 405 -13.90 -13.63 -17.12
C VAL A 405 -14.00 -13.91 -15.61
N GLY A 406 -15.17 -13.73 -14.98
CA GLY A 406 -15.47 -14.21 -13.62
C GLY A 406 -14.88 -13.37 -12.47
N GLN A 407 -14.87 -13.96 -11.27
CA GLN A 407 -14.27 -13.37 -10.05
C GLN A 407 -12.74 -13.47 -10.12
N ILE A 408 -12.04 -12.34 -10.02
CA ILE A 408 -10.58 -12.28 -10.20
C ILE A 408 -9.93 -12.02 -8.86
N GLY A 409 -9.00 -12.90 -8.47
CA GLY A 409 -8.17 -12.80 -7.28
C GLY A 409 -6.73 -12.46 -7.62
N HIS A 410 -6.07 -11.80 -6.67
CA HIS A 410 -4.66 -11.48 -6.72
C HIS A 410 -4.01 -11.88 -5.40
N GLY A 411 -2.84 -12.51 -5.50
CA GLY A 411 -2.05 -12.96 -4.37
C GLY A 411 -0.72 -13.52 -4.84
N SER A 412 0.24 -13.65 -3.94
CA SER A 412 1.45 -14.44 -4.17
C SER A 412 2.06 -14.80 -2.82
N GLU A 413 2.95 -15.77 -2.84
CA GLU A 413 3.74 -16.11 -1.66
C GLU A 413 4.59 -14.93 -1.20
N SER A 414 5.10 -14.10 -2.13
CA SER A 414 5.83 -12.87 -1.79
C SER A 414 4.94 -11.89 -1.03
N VAL A 415 3.69 -11.70 -1.47
CA VAL A 415 2.73 -10.82 -0.79
C VAL A 415 2.45 -11.33 0.63
N THR A 416 2.08 -12.61 0.78
CA THR A 416 1.81 -13.18 2.11
C THR A 416 3.05 -13.10 3.01
N SER A 417 4.23 -13.38 2.46
CA SER A 417 5.49 -13.37 3.21
C SER A 417 5.83 -11.97 3.73
N ALA A 418 5.56 -10.90 2.97
CA ALA A 418 5.80 -9.54 3.42
C ALA A 418 4.96 -9.19 4.67
N PHE A 419 3.68 -9.58 4.69
CA PHE A 419 2.82 -9.39 5.86
C PHE A 419 3.23 -10.28 7.04
N CYS A 420 3.63 -11.53 6.79
CA CYS A 420 4.11 -12.42 7.85
C CYS A 420 5.39 -11.88 8.49
N VAL A 421 6.32 -11.32 7.70
CA VAL A 421 7.50 -10.62 8.21
C VAL A 421 7.11 -9.42 9.07
N GLU A 422 6.17 -8.57 8.61
CA GLU A 422 5.68 -7.45 9.41
C GLU A 422 5.12 -7.92 10.77
N ALA A 423 4.24 -8.92 10.76
CA ALA A 423 3.63 -9.45 11.96
C ALA A 423 4.66 -10.05 12.93
N LEU A 424 5.61 -10.84 12.42
CA LEU A 424 6.69 -11.42 13.22
C LEU A 424 7.56 -10.33 13.85
N GLU A 425 7.91 -9.26 13.12
CA GLU A 425 8.67 -8.14 13.69
C GLU A 425 7.96 -7.54 14.92
N ARG A 426 6.63 -7.38 14.87
CA ARG A 426 5.85 -6.85 16.01
C ARG A 426 5.80 -7.82 17.19
N LEU A 427 5.55 -9.09 16.92
CA LEU A 427 5.42 -10.13 17.94
C LEU A 427 6.75 -10.40 18.64
N VAL A 428 7.83 -10.48 17.87
CA VAL A 428 9.18 -10.66 18.40
C VAL A 428 9.59 -9.47 19.27
N GLY A 429 9.35 -8.24 18.81
CA GLY A 429 9.61 -7.04 19.63
C GLY A 429 8.86 -7.07 20.96
N THR A 430 7.60 -7.54 20.97
CA THR A 430 6.81 -7.68 22.21
C THR A 430 7.43 -8.68 23.19
N LEU A 431 8.01 -9.79 22.70
CA LEU A 431 8.70 -10.75 23.56
C LEU A 431 10.04 -10.24 24.06
N GLU A 432 10.77 -9.49 23.23
CA GLU A 432 12.06 -8.88 23.59
C GLU A 432 11.89 -7.75 24.63
N ASP A 433 10.79 -7.01 24.60
CA ASP A 433 10.50 -5.95 25.58
C ASP A 433 10.01 -6.51 26.94
N ALA A 434 9.57 -7.77 26.98
CA ALA A 434 9.00 -8.41 28.17
C ALA A 434 10.00 -9.22 29.02
N GLY A 435 11.19 -9.51 28.48
CA GLY A 435 12.29 -10.22 29.15
C GLY A 435 13.38 -9.26 29.59
#